data_AF-A0A367ZL64-F1
#
_entry.id   AF-A0A367ZL64-F1
#
_cell.length_a   1.000
_cell.length_b   1.000
_cell.length_c   1.000
_cell.angle_alpha   90.00
_cell.angle_beta   90.00
_cell.angle_gamma   90.00
#
_symmetry.space_group_name_H-M   'P 1'
#
loop_
_entity.id
_entity.type
_entity.pdbx_description
1 polymer ?
#
loop_
_entity_poly.entity_id
_entity_poly.type
_entity_poly.pdbx_seq_one_letter_code
_entity_poly.pdbx_strand_id
1 'polypeptide(L)'
;MILVEAKKCRYCQTMLVDAQGRPVIVGAESGGRPAVGAAGAAGMGSGAAPSSSAAADQAGPSLLSCLLANLVFPGLGSWRMGHRWRGFLIGAGLLLSILLYAQSAVPIYQKLLTQTLRGRKAVLTAEQQAELDDIIWHKVAAGLFIYSFVDVWLLYRLPTRRSS
;
A
#
# COMPACT_ATOMS: atom_id res chain seq x y z
N MET A 1 22.09 21.02 -35.19
CA MET A 1 22.14 20.60 -33.77
C MET A 1 20.75 20.06 -33.44
N ILE A 2 20.56 18.74 -33.44
CA ILE A 2 19.24 18.11 -33.23
C ILE A 2 19.12 17.78 -31.74
N LEU A 3 18.23 18.47 -31.04
CA LEU A 3 17.88 18.15 -29.65
C LEU A 3 17.01 16.90 -29.65
N VAL A 4 17.56 15.79 -29.18
CA VAL A 4 16.84 14.52 -29.04
C VAL A 4 16.27 14.45 -27.62
N GLU A 5 14.96 14.62 -27.49
CA GLU A 5 14.27 14.47 -26.20
C GLU A 5 14.06 12.99 -25.87
N ALA A 6 14.78 12.50 -24.85
CA ALA A 6 14.51 11.20 -24.25
C ALA A 6 13.20 11.26 -23.46
N LYS A 7 12.20 10.48 -23.86
CA LYS A 7 10.91 10.41 -23.16
C LYS A 7 11.00 9.47 -21.95
N LYS A 8 10.53 9.94 -20.79
CA LYS A 8 10.36 9.15 -19.56
C LYS A 8 9.04 8.38 -19.60
N CYS A 9 9.02 7.17 -19.03
CA CYS A 9 7.78 6.42 -18.87
C CYS A 9 6.82 7.15 -17.92
N ARG A 10 5.57 7.36 -18.33
CA ARG A 10 4.57 8.14 -17.57
C ARG A 10 4.14 7.48 -16.25
N TYR A 11 4.38 6.18 -16.09
CA TYR A 11 3.97 5.40 -14.92
C TYR A 11 5.06 5.26 -13.84
N CYS A 12 6.33 5.29 -14.22
CA CYS A 12 7.46 5.05 -13.31
C CYS A 12 8.57 6.11 -13.38
N GLN A 13 8.45 7.12 -14.26
CA GLN A 13 9.43 8.19 -14.51
C GLN A 13 10.86 7.73 -14.88
N THR A 14 11.09 6.43 -15.09
CA THR A 14 12.38 5.90 -15.53
C THR A 14 12.58 6.11 -17.04
N MET A 15 13.83 6.34 -17.45
CA MET A 15 14.20 6.44 -18.87
C MET A 15 14.05 5.06 -19.52
N LEU A 16 13.48 5.01 -20.72
CA LEU A 16 13.34 3.78 -21.49
C LEU A 16 14.71 3.43 -22.11
N VAL A 17 15.19 2.23 -21.82
CA VAL A 17 16.51 1.75 -22.22
C VAL A 17 16.35 0.41 -22.96
N ASP A 18 17.08 0.20 -24.04
CA ASP A 18 17.07 -1.06 -24.80
C ASP A 18 17.80 -2.19 -24.04
N ALA A 19 17.73 -3.41 -24.57
CA ALA A 19 18.39 -4.59 -23.99
C ALA A 19 19.93 -4.48 -23.91
N GLN A 20 20.51 -3.43 -24.49
CA GLN A 20 21.94 -3.15 -24.53
C GLN A 20 22.32 -1.93 -23.67
N GLY A 21 21.38 -1.35 -22.91
CA GLY A 21 21.66 -0.26 -21.98
C GLY A 21 21.61 1.15 -22.61
N ARG A 22 21.09 1.31 -23.83
CA ARG A 22 21.03 2.62 -24.52
C ARG A 22 19.62 3.24 -24.47
N PRO A 23 19.51 4.57 -24.32
CA PRO A 23 18.21 5.24 -24.25
C PRO A 23 17.44 5.11 -25.56
N VAL A 24 16.19 4.65 -25.49
CA VAL A 24 15.33 4.41 -26.65
C VAL A 24 14.66 5.73 -27.06
N ILE A 25 14.96 6.16 -28.29
CA ILE A 25 14.38 7.36 -28.90
C ILE A 25 13.23 6.91 -29.80
N VAL A 26 11.99 7.11 -29.36
CA VAL A 26 10.79 6.80 -30.17
C VAL A 26 10.23 8.10 -30.73
N GLY A 27 10.50 8.36 -32.01
CA GLY A 27 10.00 9.54 -32.70
C GLY A 27 10.10 9.46 -34.22
N ALA A 28 8.96 9.75 -34.85
CA ALA A 28 8.69 10.04 -36.26
C ALA A 28 8.46 8.85 -37.23
N GLU A 29 7.28 8.91 -37.85
CA GLU A 29 6.69 8.03 -38.84
C GLU A 29 7.56 7.86 -40.09
N SER A 30 7.55 6.67 -40.69
CA SER A 30 7.84 6.51 -42.13
C SER A 30 7.06 5.33 -42.71
N GLY A 31 6.02 5.67 -43.49
CA GLY A 31 5.52 4.76 -44.52
C GLY A 31 6.54 4.64 -45.66
N GLY A 32 6.69 3.43 -46.21
CA GLY A 32 7.46 3.18 -47.43
C GLY A 32 8.25 1.88 -47.43
N ARG A 33 7.73 0.84 -48.10
CA ARG A 33 8.56 -0.12 -48.87
C ARG A 33 9.21 0.65 -50.05
N PRO A 34 10.24 0.15 -50.77
CA PRO A 34 10.84 -1.21 -50.77
C PRO A 34 12.40 -1.21 -50.76
N ALA A 35 13.04 -2.38 -50.66
CA ALA A 35 14.15 -2.84 -51.53
C ALA A 35 14.73 -4.20 -51.09
N VAL A 36 15.28 -4.90 -52.08
CA VAL A 36 15.68 -6.31 -52.15
C VAL A 36 17.20 -6.48 -51.92
N GLY A 37 17.60 -7.65 -51.40
CA GLY A 37 18.96 -8.23 -51.49
C GLY A 37 19.86 -7.95 -50.26
N ALA A 38 20.69 -8.86 -49.74
CA ALA A 38 21.20 -10.13 -50.24
C ALA A 38 21.76 -11.02 -49.10
N ALA A 39 22.02 -12.27 -49.48
CA ALA A 39 22.42 -13.49 -48.78
C ALA A 39 23.54 -13.50 -47.70
N GLY A 40 23.47 -14.56 -46.86
CA GLY A 40 24.60 -15.28 -46.26
C GLY A 40 24.60 -15.26 -44.72
N ALA A 41 24.84 -16.33 -43.95
CA ALA A 41 25.00 -17.76 -44.17
C ALA A 41 24.94 -18.45 -42.78
N ALA A 42 24.52 -19.72 -42.76
CA ALA A 42 24.84 -20.81 -41.81
C ALA A 42 25.06 -20.51 -40.30
N GLY A 43 24.19 -21.11 -39.48
CA GLY A 43 24.38 -21.22 -38.03
C GLY A 43 23.38 -22.18 -37.39
N MET A 44 23.62 -23.48 -37.56
CA MET A 44 22.98 -24.59 -36.82
C MET A 44 23.18 -24.39 -35.32
N GLY A 45 22.09 -24.34 -34.56
CA GLY A 45 22.09 -24.18 -33.11
C GLY A 45 20.76 -24.61 -32.51
N SER A 46 20.56 -25.93 -32.49
CA SER A 46 19.49 -26.60 -31.77
C SER A 46 19.53 -26.19 -30.30
N GLY A 47 18.50 -25.47 -29.87
CA GLY A 47 18.31 -25.04 -28.49
C GLY A 47 16.86 -24.66 -28.28
N ALA A 48 15.98 -25.65 -28.39
CA ALA A 48 14.60 -25.51 -27.94
C ALA A 48 14.63 -25.07 -26.47
N ALA A 49 14.18 -23.83 -26.25
CA ALA A 49 13.87 -23.33 -24.92
C ALA A 49 12.78 -24.21 -24.29
N PRO A 50 12.93 -24.68 -23.04
CA PRO A 50 11.80 -24.63 -22.14
C PRO A 50 11.66 -23.18 -21.70
N SER A 51 10.70 -22.52 -22.32
CA SER A 51 10.02 -21.37 -21.77
C SER A 51 9.48 -21.72 -20.38
N SER A 52 10.28 -21.53 -19.34
CA SER A 52 9.75 -21.22 -18.01
C SER A 52 9.76 -19.71 -17.86
N SER A 53 8.88 -19.06 -18.63
CA SER A 53 8.21 -17.86 -18.16
C SER A 53 7.38 -18.24 -16.93
N ALA A 54 8.05 -18.52 -15.81
CA ALA A 54 7.47 -18.21 -14.52
C ALA A 54 7.29 -16.71 -14.60
N ALA A 55 6.02 -16.32 -14.70
CA ALA A 55 5.58 -14.97 -14.86
C ALA A 55 6.49 -14.04 -14.08
N ALA A 56 6.99 -13.00 -14.73
CA ALA A 56 7.18 -11.74 -14.03
C ALA A 56 5.79 -11.36 -13.51
N ASP A 57 5.41 -11.99 -12.39
CA ASP A 57 4.24 -11.66 -11.61
C ASP A 57 4.34 -10.16 -11.43
N GLN A 58 3.34 -9.46 -11.98
CA GLN A 58 3.17 -8.04 -11.80
C GLN A 58 3.50 -7.74 -10.34
N ALA A 59 4.55 -6.96 -10.12
CA ALA A 59 5.12 -6.66 -8.81
C ALA A 59 4.15 -5.80 -7.97
N GLY A 60 2.94 -6.31 -7.75
CA GLY A 60 2.01 -5.81 -6.76
C GLY A 60 2.58 -6.08 -5.37
N PRO A 61 2.28 -5.23 -4.39
CA PRO A 61 2.74 -5.43 -3.03
C PRO A 61 2.21 -6.77 -2.52
N SER A 62 3.09 -7.59 -1.93
CA SER A 62 2.70 -8.87 -1.35
C SER A 62 1.63 -8.66 -0.27
N LEU A 63 0.66 -9.58 -0.17
CA LEU A 63 -0.42 -9.51 0.82
C LEU A 63 0.15 -9.37 2.25
N LEU A 64 1.21 -10.13 2.55
CA LEU A 64 1.88 -10.06 3.84
C LEU A 64 2.47 -8.67 4.12
N SER A 65 3.06 -8.02 3.12
CA SER A 65 3.55 -6.64 3.26
C SER A 65 2.40 -5.65 3.54
N CYS A 66 1.24 -5.85 2.93
CA CYS A 66 0.07 -5.01 3.16
C CYS A 66 -0.55 -5.23 4.53
N LEU A 67 -0.61 -6.48 5.01
CA LEU A 67 -1.08 -6.80 6.36
C LEU A 67 -0.14 -6.25 7.44
N LEU A 68 1.19 -6.36 7.24
CA LEU A 68 2.17 -5.75 8.13
C LEU A 68 2.06 -4.22 8.15
N ALA A 69 1.87 -3.59 6.98
CA ALA A 69 1.63 -2.15 6.92
C ALA A 69 0.36 -1.75 7.69
N ASN A 70 -0.68 -2.58 7.62
CA ASN A 70 -1.93 -2.37 8.34
C ASN A 70 -1.81 -2.59 9.86
N LEU A 71 -0.87 -3.44 10.30
CA LEU A 71 -0.54 -3.64 11.71
C LEU A 71 0.13 -2.40 12.32
N VAL A 72 1.02 -1.74 11.57
CA VAL A 72 1.67 -0.49 12.00
C VAL A 72 0.66 0.65 12.05
N PHE A 73 -0.16 0.77 11.00
CA PHE A 73 -1.19 1.79 10.94
C PHE A 73 -2.43 1.28 10.19
N PRO A 74 -3.59 1.20 10.86
CA PRO A 74 -4.83 0.76 10.22
C PRO A 74 -5.18 1.65 9.03
N GLY A 75 -5.41 1.03 7.86
CA GLY A 75 -5.67 1.72 6.60
C GLY A 75 -4.45 1.89 5.68
N LEU A 76 -3.22 1.69 6.19
CA LEU A 76 -2.00 1.77 5.34
C LEU A 76 -1.93 0.63 4.33
N GLY A 77 -2.45 -0.56 4.68
CA GLY A 77 -2.51 -1.72 3.77
C GLY A 77 -3.34 -1.44 2.52
N SER A 78 -4.56 -0.92 2.70
CA SER A 78 -5.44 -0.52 1.60
C SER A 78 -4.83 0.63 0.78
N TRP A 79 -4.05 1.49 1.42
CA TRP A 79 -3.33 2.58 0.75
C TRP A 79 -2.23 2.06 -0.20
N ARG A 80 -1.46 1.04 0.21
CA ARG A 80 -0.43 0.40 -0.62
C ARG A 80 -1.02 -0.33 -1.83
N MET A 81 -2.24 -0.85 -1.72
CA MET A 81 -2.97 -1.46 -2.84
C MET A 81 -3.57 -0.44 -3.82
N GLY A 82 -3.41 0.87 -3.57
CA GLY A 82 -3.89 1.95 -4.43
C GLY A 82 -5.27 2.49 -4.05
N HIS A 83 -5.93 1.93 -3.04
CA HIS A 83 -7.24 2.38 -2.56
C HIS A 83 -7.09 3.43 -1.44
N ARG A 84 -6.54 4.59 -1.82
CA ARG A 84 -6.19 5.70 -0.90
C ARG A 84 -7.39 6.17 -0.07
N TRP A 85 -8.56 6.31 -0.70
CA TRP A 85 -9.77 6.80 -0.03
C TRP A 85 -10.26 5.84 1.05
N ARG A 86 -10.24 4.52 0.78
CA ARG A 86 -10.67 3.50 1.76
C ARG A 86 -9.71 3.45 2.95
N GLY A 87 -8.41 3.47 2.68
CA GLY A 87 -7.39 3.54 3.73
C GLY A 87 -7.53 4.79 4.60
N PHE A 88 -7.81 5.95 3.99
CA PHE A 88 -8.04 7.20 4.72
C PHE A 88 -9.28 7.13 5.62
N LEU A 89 -10.41 6.63 5.13
CA LEU A 89 -11.63 6.51 5.93
C LEU A 89 -11.44 5.60 7.16
N ILE A 90 -10.78 4.45 6.98
CA ILE A 90 -10.49 3.52 8.07
C ILE A 90 -9.53 4.15 9.08
N GLY A 91 -8.44 4.74 8.61
CA GLY A 91 -7.45 5.40 9.47
C GLY A 91 -8.04 6.59 10.23
N ALA A 92 -8.81 7.44 9.56
CA ALA A 92 -9.47 8.59 10.18
C ALA A 92 -10.54 8.16 11.20
N GLY A 93 -11.34 7.15 10.89
CA GLY A 93 -12.34 6.61 11.82
C GLY A 93 -11.72 6.00 13.07
N LEU A 94 -10.61 5.26 12.91
CA LEU A 94 -9.87 4.70 14.03
C LEU A 94 -9.21 5.80 14.88
N LEU A 95 -8.57 6.78 14.24
CA LEU A 95 -7.99 7.93 14.92
C LEU A 95 -9.06 8.70 15.72
N LEU A 96 -10.20 9.01 15.09
CA LEU A 96 -11.32 9.67 15.75
C LEU A 96 -11.83 8.87 16.96
N SER A 97 -11.97 7.55 16.82
CA SER A 97 -12.39 6.67 17.92
C SER A 97 -11.43 6.71 19.10
N ILE A 98 -10.12 6.72 18.82
CA ILE A 98 -9.08 6.84 19.85
C ILE A 98 -9.13 8.22 20.52
N LEU A 99 -9.34 9.29 19.74
CA LEU A 99 -9.46 10.65 20.30
C LEU A 99 -10.67 10.77 21.23
N LEU A 100 -11.82 10.22 20.82
CA LEU A 100 -13.04 10.23 21.64
C LEU A 100 -12.86 9.39 22.91
N TYR A 101 -12.20 8.22 22.81
CA TYR A 101 -11.81 7.43 23.97
C TYR A 101 -10.91 8.22 24.92
N ALA A 102 -9.86 8.86 24.39
CA ALA A 102 -8.94 9.66 25.19
C ALA A 102 -9.68 10.81 25.89
N GLN A 103 -10.56 11.51 25.19
CA GLN A 103 -11.38 12.58 25.77
C GLN A 103 -12.22 12.10 26.96
N SER A 104 -12.85 10.92 26.86
CA SER A 104 -13.60 10.32 27.98
C SER A 104 -12.71 9.78 29.11
N ALA A 105 -11.50 9.32 28.80
CA ALA A 105 -10.59 8.73 29.79
C ALA A 105 -9.79 9.78 30.58
N VAL A 106 -9.49 10.95 29.98
CA VAL A 106 -8.77 12.07 30.62
C VAL A 106 -9.28 12.43 32.02
N PRO A 107 -10.59 12.64 32.28
CA PRO A 107 -11.06 13.00 33.62
C PRO A 107 -10.79 11.91 34.66
N ILE A 108 -10.82 10.63 34.27
CA ILE A 108 -10.51 9.50 35.16
C ILE A 108 -9.03 9.53 35.52
N TYR A 109 -8.15 9.71 34.53
CA TYR A 109 -6.71 9.84 34.77
C TYR A 109 -6.36 11.07 35.60
N GLN A 110 -7.04 12.21 35.43
CA GLN A 110 -6.82 13.40 36.23
C GLN A 110 -7.14 13.17 37.71
N LYS A 111 -8.22 12.46 38.02
CA LYS A 111 -8.56 12.06 39.40
C LYS A 111 -7.45 11.18 39.99
N LEU A 112 -6.97 10.20 39.22
CA LEU A 112 -5.90 9.31 39.63
C LEU A 112 -4.60 10.09 39.90
N LEU A 113 -4.16 10.93 38.95
CA LEU A 113 -2.98 11.79 39.06
C LEU A 113 -3.05 12.71 40.28
N THR A 114 -4.22 13.30 40.55
CA THR A 114 -4.43 14.17 41.71
C THR A 114 -4.30 13.39 43.03
N GLN A 115 -4.72 12.12 43.06
CA GLN A 115 -4.53 11.25 44.22
C GLN A 115 -3.06 10.85 44.40
N THR A 116 -2.34 10.57 43.31
CA THR A 116 -0.91 10.26 43.35
C THR A 116 -0.09 11.45 43.82
N LEU A 117 -0.36 12.64 43.30
CA LEU A 117 0.34 13.89 43.67
C LEU A 117 0.12 14.26 45.14
N ARG A 118 -0.99 13.81 45.74
CA ARG A 118 -1.26 13.95 47.18
C ARG A 118 -0.57 12.89 48.05
N GLY A 119 0.32 12.08 47.48
CA GLY A 119 1.10 11.08 48.21
C GLY A 119 0.32 9.81 48.59
N ARG A 120 -0.88 9.61 48.05
CA ARG A 120 -1.60 8.34 48.20
C ARG A 120 -1.11 7.36 47.14
N LYS A 121 -1.07 6.08 47.48
CA LYS A 121 -0.91 5.01 46.47
C LYS A 121 -2.08 5.10 45.49
N ALA A 122 -1.80 5.59 44.29
CA ALA A 122 -2.77 5.64 43.22
C ALA A 122 -2.94 4.23 42.66
N VAL A 123 -4.01 3.56 43.10
CA VAL A 123 -4.49 2.31 42.53
C VAL A 123 -5.81 2.64 41.86
N LEU A 124 -5.97 2.25 40.60
CA LEU A 124 -7.27 2.33 39.93
C LEU A 124 -8.27 1.55 40.79
N THR A 125 -9.31 2.23 41.27
CA THR A 125 -10.37 1.54 41.99
C THR A 125 -11.12 0.64 41.02
N ALA A 126 -11.71 -0.46 41.52
CA ALA A 126 -12.52 -1.35 40.68
C ALA A 126 -13.66 -0.61 39.96
N GLU A 127 -14.20 0.44 40.60
CA GLU A 127 -15.20 1.34 40.01
C GLU A 127 -14.65 2.14 38.83
N GLN A 128 -13.44 2.71 38.95
CA GLN A 128 -12.80 3.45 37.86
C GLN A 128 -12.44 2.54 36.68
N GLN A 129 -12.05 1.29 36.96
CA GLN A 129 -11.80 0.30 35.93
C GLN A 129 -13.08 -0.06 35.18
N ALA A 130 -14.18 -0.28 35.90
CA ALA A 130 -15.49 -0.53 35.28
C ALA A 130 -15.98 0.66 34.45
N GLU A 131 -15.76 1.89 34.92
CA GLU A 131 -16.09 3.11 34.17
C GLU A 131 -15.26 3.25 32.88
N LEU A 132 -13.99 2.81 32.89
CA LEU A 132 -13.12 2.78 31.71
C LEU A 132 -13.55 1.69 30.70
N ASP A 133 -13.93 0.51 31.21
CA ASP A 133 -14.38 -0.64 30.42
C ASP A 133 -15.80 -0.44 29.84
N ASP A 134 -16.56 0.52 30.36
CA ASP A 134 -17.87 0.89 29.80
C ASP A 134 -17.75 1.88 28.63
N ILE A 135 -16.59 2.51 28.42
CA ILE A 135 -16.39 3.49 27.35
C ILE A 135 -16.46 2.80 25.98
N ILE A 136 -17.60 2.87 25.30
CA ILE A 136 -17.83 2.15 24.03
C ILE A 136 -16.77 2.36 22.94
N TRP A 137 -16.07 3.50 22.96
CA TRP A 137 -15.06 3.87 21.96
C TRP A 137 -13.90 2.89 21.83
N HIS A 138 -13.49 2.21 22.91
CA HIS A 138 -12.43 1.20 22.80
C HIS A 138 -12.91 -0.05 22.02
N LYS A 139 -14.18 -0.45 22.20
CA LYS A 139 -14.80 -1.55 21.44
C LYS A 139 -14.95 -1.18 19.96
N VAL A 140 -15.36 0.06 19.70
CA VAL A 140 -15.46 0.61 18.34
C VAL A 140 -14.09 0.63 17.67
N ALA A 141 -13.05 1.13 18.36
CA ALA A 141 -11.68 1.15 17.85
C ALA A 141 -11.15 -0.26 17.58
N ALA A 142 -11.39 -1.22 18.48
CA ALA A 142 -11.02 -2.62 18.28
C ALA A 142 -11.76 -3.24 17.08
N GLY A 143 -13.05 -2.95 16.93
CA GLY A 143 -13.85 -3.38 15.78
C GLY A 143 -13.33 -2.81 14.45
N LEU A 144 -13.05 -1.51 14.40
CA LEU A 144 -12.45 -0.83 13.24
C LEU A 144 -11.06 -1.37 12.92
N PHE A 145 -10.27 -1.69 13.95
CA PHE A 145 -8.96 -2.30 13.80
C PHE A 145 -9.08 -3.67 13.11
N ILE A 146 -9.92 -4.58 13.61
CA ILE A 146 -10.13 -5.89 12.99
C ILE A 146 -10.69 -5.73 11.57
N TYR A 147 -11.68 -4.86 11.40
CA TYR A 147 -12.27 -4.55 10.10
C TYR A 147 -11.23 -4.10 9.07
N SER A 148 -10.20 -3.34 9.49
CA SER A 148 -9.14 -2.91 8.58
C SER A 148 -8.37 -4.08 7.95
N PHE A 149 -8.18 -5.20 8.67
CA PHE A 149 -7.56 -6.40 8.12
C PHE A 149 -8.49 -7.13 7.15
N VAL A 150 -9.78 -7.19 7.48
CA VAL A 150 -10.81 -7.75 6.61
C VAL A 150 -10.89 -6.95 5.30
N ASP A 151 -10.82 -5.62 5.35
CA ASP A 151 -10.82 -4.76 4.16
C ASP A 151 -9.61 -5.05 3.27
N VAL A 152 -8.40 -5.15 3.84
CA VAL A 152 -7.18 -5.50 3.08
C VAL A 152 -7.31 -6.89 2.43
N TRP A 153 -7.87 -7.86 3.16
CA TRP A 153 -8.09 -9.20 2.63
C TRP A 153 -9.12 -9.22 1.49
N LEU A 154 -10.23 -8.48 1.64
CA LEU A 154 -11.25 -8.34 0.60
C LEU A 154 -10.69 -7.64 -0.65
N LEU A 155 -9.91 -6.58 -0.48
CA LEU A 155 -9.25 -5.86 -1.58
C LEU A 155 -8.27 -6.74 -2.35
N TYR A 156 -7.59 -7.66 -1.67
CA TYR A 156 -6.72 -8.63 -2.31
C TYR A 156 -7.50 -9.71 -3.08
N ARG A 157 -8.61 -10.19 -2.51
CA ARG A 157 -9.42 -11.27 -3.09
C ARG A 157 -10.31 -10.81 -4.26
N LEU A 158 -10.75 -9.56 -4.23
CA LEU A 158 -11.61 -8.96 -5.23
C LEU A 158 -10.84 -7.87 -5.97
N PRO A 159 -9.92 -8.24 -6.90
CA PRO A 159 -9.28 -7.26 -7.75
C PRO A 159 -10.36 -6.56 -8.56
N THR A 160 -10.61 -5.29 -8.23
CA THR A 160 -11.51 -4.44 -9.00
C THR A 160 -10.94 -4.34 -10.40
N ARG A 161 -11.61 -4.95 -11.39
CA ARG A 161 -11.32 -4.71 -12.81
C ARG A 161 -11.43 -3.20 -13.02
N ARG A 162 -10.29 -2.52 -13.18
CA ARG A 162 -10.27 -1.11 -13.56
C ARG A 162 -10.95 -1.03 -14.91
N SER A 163 -12.16 -0.49 -14.96
CA SER A 163 -12.77 -0.03 -16.20
C SER A 163 -11.88 1.10 -16.72
N SER A 164 -11.16 0.80 -17.80
CA SER A 164 -10.35 1.73 -18.57
C SER A 164 -11.17 2.88 -19.14
#